data_AF-A0A955TSR4-F1
#
_entry.id   AF-A0A955TSR4-F1
#
_cell.length_a   1.000
_cell.length_b   1.000
_cell.length_c   1.000
_cell.angle_alpha   90.00
_cell.angle_beta   90.00
_cell.angle_gamma   90.00
#
_symmetry.space_group_name_H-M   'P 1'
#
loop_
_entity.id
_entity.type
_entity.pdbx_description
1 polymer ?
#
loop_
_entity_poly.entity_id
_entity_poly.type
_entity_poly.pdbx_seq_one_letter_code
_entity_poly.pdbx_strand_id
1 'polypeptide(L)' 'MAAMETIGFVGVGRMGANMARRLFEVGYPISAVYDVVTERAQELGEELQCEVA' A
#
# COMPACT_ATOMS: atom_id res chain seq x y z
N MET A 1 -15.34 15.89 8.90
CA MET A 1 -14.61 14.63 9.15
C MET A 1 -13.14 14.97 9.31
N ALA A 2 -12.43 14.40 10.28
CA ALA A 2 -10.97 14.53 10.32
C ALA A 2 -10.40 13.86 9.06
N ALA A 3 -9.40 14.48 8.43
CA ALA A 3 -8.71 13.85 7.31
C ALA A 3 -8.01 12.58 7.82
N MET A 4 -8.15 11.46 7.10
CA MET A 4 -7.40 10.24 7.44
C MET A 4 -5.92 10.46 7.12
N GLU A 5 -5.05 9.91 7.96
CA GLU A 5 -3.62 9.96 7.74
C GLU A 5 -3.25 9.23 6.44
N THR A 6 -2.32 9.81 5.68
CA THR A 6 -1.80 9.20 4.46
C THR A 6 -0.66 8.25 4.81
N ILE A 7 -0.65 7.07 4.22
CA ILE A 7 0.24 5.96 4.61
C ILE A 7 1.14 5.57 3.45
N GLY A 8 2.45 5.49 3.72
CA GLY A 8 3.41 4.77 2.88
C GLY A 8 3.69 3.39 3.47
N PHE A 9 3.81 2.37 2.61
CA PHE A 9 3.97 0.98 3.04
C PHE A 9 5.29 0.39 2.53
N VAL A 10 6.17 -0.06 3.43
CA VAL A 10 7.48 -0.65 3.11
C VAL A 10 7.49 -2.12 3.52
N GLY A 11 7.80 -3.00 2.57
CA GLY A 11 7.73 -4.45 2.73
C GLY A 11 6.32 -4.97 2.47
N VAL A 12 6.04 -5.36 1.22
CA VAL A 12 4.73 -5.81 0.76
C VAL A 12 4.72 -7.31 0.40
N GLY A 13 5.40 -8.11 1.21
CA GLY A 13 5.23 -9.57 1.22
C GLY A 13 3.84 -10.01 1.71
N ARG A 14 3.68 -11.30 2.00
CA ARG A 14 2.37 -11.90 2.38
C ARG A 14 1.63 -11.17 3.51
N MET A 15 2.35 -10.71 4.54
CA MET A 15 1.73 -9.97 5.64
C MET A 15 1.46 -8.51 5.26
N GLY A 16 2.48 -7.82 4.74
CA GLY A 16 2.40 -6.40 4.42
C GLY A 16 1.33 -6.06 3.39
N ALA A 17 1.23 -6.85 2.31
CA ALA A 17 0.22 -6.64 1.28
C ALA A 17 -1.22 -6.72 1.84
N ASN A 18 -1.51 -7.69 2.71
CA ASN A 18 -2.84 -7.81 3.32
C ASN A 18 -3.14 -6.66 4.30
N MET A 19 -2.13 -6.14 4.99
CA MET A 19 -2.31 -4.97 5.85
C MET A 19 -2.58 -3.71 5.01
N ALA A 20 -1.84 -3.49 3.92
CA ALA A 20 -2.06 -2.37 3.00
C ALA A 20 -3.46 -2.42 2.38
N ARG A 21 -3.90 -3.60 1.90
CA ARG A 21 -5.27 -3.83 1.42
C ARG A 21 -6.30 -3.47 2.48
N ARG A 22 -6.12 -3.95 3.72
CA ARG A 22 -7.08 -3.67 4.78
C ARG A 22 -7.18 -2.18 5.09
N LEU A 23 -6.07 -1.47 5.10
CA LEU A 23 -6.02 -0.02 5.32
C LEU A 23 -6.72 0.74 4.19
N PHE A 24 -6.46 0.35 2.95
CA PHE A 24 -7.16 0.87 1.77
C PHE A 24 -8.67 0.63 1.83
N GLU A 25 -9.11 -0.60 2.14
CA GLU A 25 -10.51 -0.99 2.28
C GLU A 25 -11.28 -0.16 3.33
N VAL A 26 -10.62 0.21 4.44
CA VAL A 26 -11.24 1.02 5.50
C VAL A 26 -11.08 2.52 5.29
N GLY A 27 -10.52 2.93 4.14
CA GLY A 27 -10.52 4.31 3.64
C GLY A 27 -9.23 5.10 3.88
N TYR A 28 -8.17 4.50 4.42
CA TYR A 28 -6.90 5.21 4.56
C TYR A 28 -6.23 5.38 3.19
N PRO A 29 -5.82 6.61 2.82
CA PRO A 29 -5.07 6.83 1.59
C PRO A 29 -3.71 6.14 1.66
N ILE A 30 -3.43 5.25 0.72
CA ILE A 30 -2.09 4.68 0.52
C ILE A 30 -1.40 5.51 -0.56
N SER A 31 -0.34 6.24 -0.21
CA SER A 31 0.37 7.10 -1.16
C SER A 31 1.39 6.33 -1.98
N ALA A 32 2.13 5.42 -1.33
CA ALA A 32 3.19 4.66 -1.97
C ALA A 32 3.40 3.29 -1.32
N VAL A 33 3.87 2.34 -2.12
CA VAL A 33 4.32 1.01 -1.68
C VAL A 33 5.75 0.74 -2.16
N TYR A 34 6.52 0.00 -1.35
CA TYR A 34 7.89 -0.42 -1.67
C TYR A 34 8.13 -1.86 -1.23
N ASP A 35 8.87 -2.62 -2.03
CA ASP A 35 9.49 -3.90 -1.64
C ASP A 35 10.79 -4.09 -2.40
N VAL A 36 11.73 -4.82 -1.80
CA VAL A 36 12.99 -5.19 -2.48
C VAL A 36 12.73 -6.11 -3.68
N VAL A 37 11.64 -6.87 -3.64
CA VAL A 37 11.13 -7.63 -4.79
C VAL A 37 10.16 -6.70 -5.55
N THR A 38 10.68 -6.03 -6.56
CA THR A 38 9.97 -4.97 -7.31
C THR A 38 8.63 -5.43 -7.88
N GLU A 39 8.52 -6.68 -8.31
CA GLU A 39 7.29 -7.24 -8.86
C GLU A 39 6.14 -7.19 -7.84
N ARG A 40 6.43 -7.42 -6.55
CA ARG A 40 5.40 -7.37 -5.48
C ARG A 40 4.89 -5.95 -5.24
N ALA A 41 5.81 -4.98 -5.27
CA ALA A 41 5.46 -3.58 -5.10
C ALA A 41 4.64 -3.09 -6.30
N GLN A 42 4.97 -3.52 -7.52
CA GLN A 42 4.21 -3.25 -8.73
C GLN A 42 2.81 -3.85 -8.68
N GLU A 43 2.69 -5.15 -8.43
CA GLU A 43 1.40 -5.84 -8.33
C GLU A 43 0.45 -5.16 -7.32
N LEU A 44 0.97 -4.82 -6.14
CA LEU A 44 0.15 -4.16 -5.11
C LEU A 44 -0.10 -2.68 -5.41
N GLY A 45 0.86 -1.97 -5.99
CA GLY A 45 0.71 -0.57 -6.37
C GLY A 45 -0.39 -0.37 -7.41
N GLU A 46 -0.45 -1.26 -8.40
CA GLU A 46 -1.55 -1.32 -9.37
C GLU A 46 -2.89 -1.62 -8.71
N GLU A 47 -2.93 -2.59 -7.79
CA GLU A 47 -4.15 -2.98 -7.07
C GLU A 47 -4.71 -1.83 -6.21
N LEU A 48 -3.85 -1.12 -5.48
CA LEU A 48 -4.24 -0.06 -4.55
C LEU A 48 -4.22 1.33 -5.16
N GLN A 49 -3.88 1.43 -6.46
CA GLN A 49 -3.82 2.68 -7.22
C GLN A 49 -2.90 3.73 -6.56
N CYS A 50 -1.71 3.29 -6.15
CA CYS A 50 -0.73 4.13 -5.46
C CYS A 50 0.65 4.08 -6.14
N GLU A 51 1.55 4.97 -5.73
CA GLU A 51 2.91 5.05 -6.27
C GLU A 51 3.72 3.79 -5.90
N VAL A 52 4.55 3.32 -6.83
CA VAL A 52 5.55 2.28 -6.57
C VAL A 52 6.89 2.97 -6.42
N ALA A 53 7.44 2.96 -5.19
CA ALA A 53 8.72 3.59 -4.85
C ALA A 53 9.92 2.65 -5.05
#